data_AF-A0A524FMR7-F1
#
_entry.id   AF-A0A524FMR7-F1
#
_cell.length_a   1.000
_cell.length_b   1.000
_cell.length_c   1.000
_cell.angle_alpha   90.00
_cell.angle_beta   90.00
_cell.angle_gamma   90.00
#
_symmetry.space_group_name_H-M   'P 1'
#
loop_
_entity.id
_entity.type
_entity.pdbx_description
1 polymer ?
#
loop_
_entity_poly.entity_id
_entity_poly.type
_entity_poly.pdbx_seq_one_letter_code
_entity_poly.pdbx_strand_id
1 'polypeptide(L)'
;MRNQTKLICIGTILMVLLTGLILSAVFEDEDGPLIYEVDVLPFQPVAGDIIRVVMYCIDRSGVSHAQLSSSLDGVEWTIQEMSFYSCLCIAGGRWVGTFGPVNDGDNAQFFVTAFDKA
;
A
#
# COMPACT_ATOMS: atom_id res chain seq x y z
N MET A 1 -36.49 3.15 -33.23
CA MET A 1 -35.62 4.31 -32.92
C MET A 1 -35.92 4.93 -31.54
N ARG A 2 -37.17 5.28 -31.18
CA ARG A 2 -37.50 5.96 -29.90
C ARG A 2 -37.08 5.22 -28.61
N ASN A 3 -37.12 3.88 -28.57
CA ASN A 3 -36.74 3.11 -27.38
C ASN A 3 -35.21 2.98 -27.21
N GLN A 4 -34.46 2.92 -28.32
CA GLN A 4 -32.99 2.88 -28.27
C GLN A 4 -32.42 4.22 -27.77
N THR A 5 -32.98 5.34 -28.22
CA THR A 5 -32.59 6.67 -27.72
C THR A 5 -32.86 6.80 -26.21
N LYS A 6 -34.01 6.31 -25.73
CA LYS A 6 -34.32 6.29 -24.29
C LYS A 6 -33.34 5.43 -23.48
N LEU A 7 -32.98 4.26 -23.99
CA LEU A 7 -32.03 3.36 -23.35
C LEU A 7 -30.64 4.02 -23.26
N ILE A 8 -30.19 4.67 -24.33
CA ILE A 8 -28.93 5.42 -24.36
C ILE A 8 -28.97 6.54 -23.32
N CYS A 9 -30.04 7.35 -23.26
CA CYS A 9 -30.17 8.42 -22.27
C CYS A 9 -30.11 7.90 -20.83
N ILE A 10 -30.82 6.81 -20.51
CA ILE A 10 -30.78 6.20 -19.17
C ILE A 10 -29.38 5.69 -18.84
N GLY A 11 -28.73 5.01 -19.79
CA GLY A 11 -27.36 4.54 -19.63
C GLY A 11 -26.38 5.68 -19.36
N THR A 12 -26.48 6.79 -20.10
CA THR A 12 -25.64 7.96 -19.88
C THR A 12 -25.85 8.58 -18.50
N ILE A 13 -27.11 8.74 -18.06
CA ILE A 13 -27.42 9.27 -16.72
C ILE A 13 -26.82 8.37 -15.64
N LEU A 14 -26.98 7.05 -15.78
CA LEU A 14 -26.48 6.09 -14.80
C LEU A 14 -24.95 6.09 -14.73
N MET A 15 -24.27 6.21 -15.86
CA MET A 15 -22.81 6.33 -15.93
C MET A 15 -22.31 7.62 -15.27
N VAL A 16 -22.98 8.75 -15.50
CA VAL A 16 -22.62 10.04 -14.86
C VAL A 16 -22.81 9.95 -13.34
N LEU A 17 -23.93 9.40 -12.87
CA LEU A 17 -24.19 9.22 -11.45
C LEU A 17 -23.15 8.29 -10.79
N LEU A 18 -22.85 7.16 -11.44
CA LEU A 18 -21.84 6.23 -10.94
C LEU A 18 -20.46 6.89 -10.85
N THR A 19 -20.08 7.65 -11.87
CA THR A 19 -18.80 8.36 -11.89
C THR A 19 -18.73 9.42 -10.78
N GLY A 20 -19.81 10.17 -10.56
CA GLY A 20 -19.90 11.15 -9.48
C GLY A 20 -19.75 10.51 -8.09
N LEU A 21 -20.41 9.37 -7.87
CA LEU A 21 -20.29 8.62 -6.60
C LEU A 21 -18.87 8.10 -6.38
N ILE A 22 -18.21 7.58 -7.42
CA ILE A 22 -16.82 7.12 -7.32
C ILE A 22 -15.88 8.28 -6.99
N LEU A 23 -16.04 9.44 -7.64
CA LEU A 23 -15.22 10.60 -7.36
C LEU A 23 -15.42 11.09 -5.92
N SER A 24 -16.66 11.24 -5.46
CA SER A 24 -16.95 11.63 -4.07
C SER A 24 -16.32 10.66 -3.07
N ALA A 25 -16.42 9.35 -3.29
CA ALA A 25 -15.80 8.35 -2.43
C ALA A 25 -14.26 8.39 -2.39
N VAL A 26 -13.61 8.93 -3.44
CA VAL A 26 -12.15 9.08 -3.51
C VAL A 26 -11.68 10.41 -2.91
N PHE A 27 -12.46 11.48 -3.08
CA PHE A 27 -12.10 12.83 -2.60
C PHE A 27 -12.52 13.12 -1.16
N GLU A 28 -13.48 12.38 -0.62
CA GLU A 28 -13.96 12.50 0.77
C GLU A 28 -13.33 11.44 1.69
N ASP A 29 -12.25 10.81 1.25
CA ASP A 29 -11.53 9.82 2.04
C ASP A 29 -10.67 10.52 3.10
N GLU A 30 -10.97 10.27 4.37
CA GLU A 30 -10.26 10.81 5.54
C GLU A 30 -9.57 9.68 6.33
N ASP A 31 -9.81 8.42 5.93
CA ASP A 31 -9.23 7.24 6.55
C ASP A 31 -7.87 6.96 5.89
N GLY A 32 -6.84 6.71 6.69
CA GLY A 32 -5.54 6.32 6.15
C GLY A 32 -5.50 4.88 5.61
N PRO A 33 -4.43 4.49 4.89
CA PRO A 33 -4.33 3.17 4.28
C PRO A 33 -4.43 2.02 5.28
N LEU A 34 -5.19 1.00 4.91
CA LEU A 34 -5.27 -0.26 5.65
C LEU A 34 -4.12 -1.20 5.23
N ILE A 35 -3.21 -1.45 6.16
CA ILE A 35 -2.20 -2.52 6.04
C ILE A 35 -2.84 -3.81 6.53
N TYR A 36 -3.06 -4.77 5.62
CA TYR A 36 -3.75 -6.02 5.94
C TYR A 36 -2.80 -7.22 6.06
N GLU A 37 -1.58 -7.12 5.54
CA GLU A 37 -0.60 -8.21 5.58
C GLU A 37 0.83 -7.67 5.51
N VAL A 38 1.72 -8.30 6.29
CA VAL A 38 3.17 -8.04 6.28
C VAL A 38 3.91 -9.36 6.33
N ASP A 39 4.65 -9.65 5.27
CA ASP A 39 5.54 -10.82 5.18
C ASP A 39 6.99 -10.42 5.44
N VAL A 40 7.70 -11.27 6.16
CA VAL A 40 9.13 -11.10 6.43
C VAL A 40 9.91 -12.36 6.07
N LEU A 41 11.01 -12.19 5.33
CA LEU A 41 11.90 -13.27 4.93
C LEU A 41 13.36 -12.81 5.01
N PRO A 42 14.27 -13.56 5.66
CA PRO A 42 14.00 -14.78 6.43
C PRO A 42 13.31 -14.49 7.78
N PHE A 43 12.54 -15.45 8.28
CA PHE A 43 11.91 -15.36 9.61
C PHE A 43 12.93 -15.53 10.76
N GLN A 44 14.01 -16.26 10.49
CA GLN A 44 15.13 -16.46 11.40
C GLN A 44 16.42 -16.09 10.67
N PRO A 45 16.76 -14.79 10.61
CA PRO A 45 17.99 -14.35 9.97
C PRO A 45 19.23 -14.88 10.69
N VAL A 46 20.26 -15.19 9.91
CA VAL A 46 21.61 -15.46 10.40
C VAL A 46 22.56 -14.35 9.97
N ALA A 47 23.77 -14.32 10.53
CA ALA A 47 24.76 -13.32 10.14
C ALA A 47 25.04 -13.35 8.63
N GLY A 48 25.01 -12.16 8.02
CA GLY A 48 25.14 -11.93 6.59
C GLY A 48 23.81 -11.86 5.82
N ASP A 49 22.68 -12.25 6.43
CA ASP A 49 21.39 -12.21 5.76
C ASP A 49 20.91 -10.78 5.52
N ILE A 50 20.14 -10.60 4.44
CA ILE A 50 19.36 -9.39 4.19
C ILE A 50 17.89 -9.73 4.42
N ILE A 51 17.24 -8.97 5.30
CA ILE A 51 15.84 -9.15 5.62
C ILE A 51 15.01 -8.40 4.58
N ARG A 52 14.08 -9.09 3.94
CA ARG A 52 13.08 -8.54 3.04
C ARG A 52 11.73 -8.47 3.75
N VAL A 53 11.15 -7.28 3.75
CA VAL A 53 9.82 -6.99 4.26
C VAL A 53 8.91 -6.67 3.08
N VAL A 54 7.80 -7.40 2.98
CA VAL A 54 6.75 -7.16 1.98
C VAL A 54 5.51 -6.73 2.72
N MET A 55 4.99 -5.56 2.36
CA MET A 55 3.76 -5.02 2.92
C MET A 55 2.68 -5.02 1.84
N TYR A 56 1.47 -5.40 2.23
CA TYR A 56 0.28 -5.25 1.41
C TYR A 56 -0.69 -4.30 2.08
N CYS A 57 -1.08 -3.26 1.34
CA CYS A 57 -2.02 -2.27 1.81
C CYS A 57 -3.00 -1.86 0.72
N ILE A 58 -4.18 -1.41 1.15
CA ILE A 58 -5.25 -0.86 0.32
C ILE A 58 -5.76 0.44 0.94
N ASP A 59 -6.24 1.33 0.11
CA ASP A 59 -6.80 2.63 0.46
C ASP A 59 -7.80 3.09 -0.61
N ARG A 60 -8.92 3.71 -0.25
CA ARG A 60 -9.95 4.05 -1.26
C ARG A 60 -9.47 5.17 -2.18
N SER A 61 -8.79 6.18 -1.62
CA SER A 61 -8.14 7.25 -2.37
C SER A 61 -6.85 6.81 -3.06
N GLY A 62 -6.26 5.72 -2.56
CA GLY A 62 -5.09 5.05 -3.09
C GLY A 62 -3.84 5.35 -2.28
N VAL A 63 -2.91 4.39 -2.28
CA VAL A 63 -1.66 4.50 -1.53
C VAL A 63 -0.62 5.29 -2.33
N SER A 64 -0.12 6.39 -1.77
CA SER A 64 0.82 7.29 -2.41
C SER A 64 2.28 6.82 -2.29
N HIS A 65 2.68 6.36 -1.10
CA HIS A 65 4.00 5.81 -0.82
C HIS A 65 3.99 4.95 0.45
N ALA A 66 5.10 4.24 0.70
CA ALA A 66 5.26 3.39 1.86
C ALA A 66 6.71 3.40 2.35
N GLN A 67 6.89 3.37 3.66
CA GLN A 67 8.20 3.40 4.31
C GLN A 67 8.45 2.14 5.13
N LEU A 68 9.70 1.67 5.09
CA LEU A 68 10.24 0.70 6.04
C LEU A 68 11.13 1.46 7.02
N SER A 69 10.76 1.40 8.30
CA SER A 69 11.64 1.82 9.39
C SER A 69 12.24 0.59 10.03
N SER A 70 13.57 0.52 10.13
CA SER A 70 14.26 -0.65 10.65
C SER A 70 15.44 -0.27 11.54
N SER A 71 15.73 -1.13 12.51
CA SER A 71 16.88 -1.02 13.42
C SER A 71 17.47 -2.41 13.66
N LEU A 72 18.80 -2.50 13.76
CA LEU A 72 19.52 -3.76 14.08
C LEU A 72 19.97 -3.81 15.55
N ASP A 73 19.98 -2.66 16.24
CA ASP A 73 20.41 -2.51 17.62
C ASP A 73 19.28 -2.01 18.56
N GLY A 74 18.13 -1.63 17.98
CA GLY A 74 17.00 -1.05 18.68
C GLY A 74 17.17 0.41 19.08
N VAL A 75 18.27 1.07 18.68
CA VAL A 75 18.60 2.45 19.06
C VAL A 75 18.51 3.36 17.85
N GLU A 76 19.25 3.04 16.79
CA GLU A 76 19.23 3.85 15.57
C GLU A 76 18.23 3.28 14.56
N TRP A 77 17.30 4.13 14.14
CA TRP A 77 16.29 3.80 13.16
C TRP A 77 16.65 4.38 11.80
N THR A 78 16.74 3.50 10.81
CA THR A 78 16.88 3.89 9.41
C THR A 78 15.51 3.84 8.75
N ILE A 79 15.15 4.92 8.07
CA ILE A 79 13.90 5.02 7.29
C ILE A 79 14.27 4.95 5.80
N GLN A 80 13.55 4.12 5.06
CA GLN A 80 13.68 4.05 3.61
C GLN A 80 12.31 3.93 2.93
N GLU A 81 12.23 4.43 1.70
CA GLU A 81 11.07 4.22 0.83
C GLU A 81 11.04 2.79 0.31
N MET A 82 9.85 2.18 0.33
CA MET A 82 9.60 0.85 -0.21
C MET A 82 9.33 0.93 -1.71
N SER A 83 9.73 -0.11 -2.43
CA SER A 83 9.49 -0.24 -3.87
C SER A 83 8.10 -0.80 -4.15
N PHE A 84 7.34 -0.11 -4.99
CA PHE A 84 6.03 -0.56 -5.47
C PHE A 84 6.19 -1.59 -6.61
N TYR A 85 5.55 -2.76 -6.48
CA TYR A 85 5.65 -3.83 -7.48
C TYR A 85 4.36 -4.13 -8.24
N SER A 86 3.21 -4.09 -7.58
CA SER A 86 1.96 -4.47 -8.24
C SER A 86 0.74 -3.86 -7.57
N CYS A 87 -0.20 -3.42 -8.38
CA CYS A 87 -1.56 -3.08 -7.98
C CYS A 87 -2.40 -4.36 -7.92
N LEU A 88 -2.95 -4.74 -6.76
CA LEU A 88 -3.90 -5.87 -6.67
C LEU A 88 -5.35 -5.42 -6.92
N CYS A 89 -5.61 -4.11 -6.93
CA CYS A 89 -6.84 -3.42 -7.35
C CYS A 89 -6.56 -1.91 -7.47
N ILE A 90 -7.49 -1.10 -7.99
CA ILE A 90 -7.36 0.38 -8.14
C ILE A 90 -6.92 1.10 -6.84
N ALA A 91 -7.12 0.45 -5.69
CA ALA A 91 -6.96 1.00 -4.35
C ALA A 91 -5.70 0.52 -3.60
N GLY A 92 -4.89 -0.41 -4.11
CA GLY A 92 -3.82 -0.96 -3.28
C GLY A 92 -2.76 -1.80 -3.98
N GLY A 93 -1.69 -2.12 -3.26
CA GLY A 93 -0.56 -2.81 -3.85
C GLY A 93 0.44 -3.44 -2.90
N ARG A 94 1.44 -4.08 -3.53
CA ARG A 94 2.55 -4.76 -2.88
C ARG A 94 3.77 -3.83 -2.84
N TRP A 95 4.24 -3.56 -1.63
CA TRP A 95 5.40 -2.73 -1.34
C TRP A 95 6.51 -3.59 -0.75
N VAL A 96 7.75 -3.39 -1.21
CA VAL A 96 8.90 -4.20 -0.80
C VAL A 96 10.04 -3.32 -0.33
N GLY A 97 10.56 -3.61 0.86
CA GLY A 97 11.76 -3.00 1.42
C GLY A 97 12.72 -4.07 1.93
N THR A 98 14.00 -3.72 2.05
CA THR A 98 15.04 -4.63 2.55
C THR A 98 15.98 -3.91 3.49
N PHE A 99 16.43 -4.57 4.56
CA PHE A 99 17.43 -4.02 5.48
C PHE A 99 18.39 -5.11 5.96
N GLY A 100 19.53 -4.68 6.48
CA GLY A 100 20.68 -5.54 6.77
C GLY A 100 21.94 -5.07 6.03
N PRO A 101 22.99 -5.89 5.98
CA PRO A 101 23.07 -7.25 6.50
C PRO A 101 23.01 -7.30 8.04
N VAL A 102 22.52 -8.42 8.57
CA VAL A 102 22.49 -8.69 10.02
C VAL A 102 23.81 -9.31 10.46
N ASN A 103 24.27 -9.00 11.67
CA ASN A 103 25.44 -9.62 12.32
C ASN A 103 25.01 -10.56 13.45
N ASP A 104 25.95 -11.38 13.93
CA ASP A 104 25.71 -12.25 15.08
C ASP A 104 25.42 -11.40 16.33
N GLY A 105 24.24 -11.60 16.91
CA GLY A 105 23.78 -10.88 18.10
C GLY A 105 22.96 -9.62 17.82
N ASP A 106 22.75 -9.25 16.55
CA ASP A 106 21.85 -8.16 16.18
C ASP A 106 20.40 -8.50 16.56
N ASN A 107 19.66 -7.47 16.98
CA ASN A 107 18.24 -7.55 17.28
C ASN A 107 17.45 -6.77 16.23
N ALA A 108 17.12 -7.44 15.13
CA ALA A 108 16.39 -6.85 14.02
C ALA A 108 14.94 -6.49 14.42
N GLN A 109 14.64 -5.19 14.36
CA GLN A 109 13.31 -4.64 14.60
C GLN A 109 12.89 -3.82 13.38
N PHE A 110 11.59 -3.83 13.07
CA PHE A 110 11.06 -3.02 11.99
C PHE A 110 9.60 -2.66 12.23
N PHE A 111 9.15 -1.60 11.57
CA PHE A 111 7.75 -1.32 11.31
C PHE A 111 7.60 -0.71 9.92
N VAL A 112 6.38 -0.82 9.38
CA VAL A 112 6.04 -0.28 8.07
C VAL A 112 4.94 0.76 8.22
N THR A 113 5.02 1.79 7.38
CA THR A 113 4.03 2.86 7.34
C THR A 113 3.58 3.04 5.90
N ALA A 114 2.27 3.09 5.68
CA ALA A 114 1.67 3.41 4.39
C ALA A 114 1.03 4.80 4.47
N PHE A 115 1.12 5.54 3.37
CA PHE A 115 0.60 6.90 3.26
C PHE A 115 -0.33 6.99 2.04
N ASP A 116 -1.43 7.72 2.18
CA ASP A 116 -2.31 8.15 1.10
C ASP A 116 -1.99 9.60 0.71
N LYS A 117 -2.87 10.25 -0.05
CA LYS A 117 -2.84 11.70 -0.20
C LYS A 117 -3.98 12.26 0.65
N ALA A 118 -3.64 13.05 1.68
CA ALA A 118 -4.56 14.04 2.22
C ALA A 118 -4.94 15.09 1.17
#